data_AF-A0A375FTL7-F1
#
_entry.id   AF-A0A375FTL7-F1
#
_cell.length_a   1.000
_cell.length_b   1.000
_cell.length_c   1.000
_cell.angle_alpha   90.00
_cell.angle_beta   90.00
_cell.angle_gamma   90.00
#
_symmetry.space_group_name_H-M   'P 1'
#
loop_
_entity.id
_entity.type
_entity.pdbx_description
1 polymer ?
#
loop_
_entity_poly.entity_id
_entity_poly.type
_entity_poly.pdbx_seq_one_letter_code
_entity_poly.pdbx_strand_id
1 'polypeptide(L)' 'MRTRMRTLQTARYRLSLYEGADWGELYDLESDPAESHNLWHEPALAGVRQELLHQLVLTMIGHSDASPNPTALA' A
#
# COMPACT_ATOMS: atom_id res chain seq x y z
N MET A 1 15.74 -4.50 15.37
CA MET A 1 14.92 -4.85 14.18
C MET A 1 14.28 -3.57 13.66
N ARG A 2 14.47 -3.23 12.39
CA ARG A 2 13.80 -2.08 11.78
C ARG A 2 12.53 -2.60 11.11
N THR A 3 11.36 -2.30 11.67
CA THR A 3 10.09 -2.63 11.02
C THR A 3 10.02 -1.89 9.70
N ARG A 4 10.01 -2.64 8.60
CA ARG A 4 9.76 -2.08 7.28
C ARG A 4 8.25 -2.08 7.07
N MET A 5 7.69 -0.92 6.78
CA MET A 5 6.28 -0.79 6.46
C MET A 5 6.13 -0.06 5.14
N ARG A 6 5.04 -0.36 4.43
CA ARG A 6 4.66 0.33 3.21
C ARG A 6 3.22 0.77 3.35
N THR A 7 2.98 2.03 3.05
CA THR A 7 1.66 2.63 3.15
C THR A 7 1.28 3.23 1.81
N LEU A 8 0.08 2.92 1.35
CA LEU A 8 -0.59 3.61 0.26
C LEU A 8 -1.70 4.48 0.86
N GLN A 9 -1.69 5.76 0.54
CA GLN A 9 -2.77 6.67 0.89
C GLN A 9 -3.38 7.21 -0.40
N THR A 10 -4.68 7.03 -0.54
CA THR A 10 -5.50 7.60 -1.61
C THR A 10 -6.41 8.68 -1.03
N ALA A 11 -7.26 9.30 -1.86
CA ALA A 11 -8.22 10.28 -1.37
C ALA A 11 -9.24 9.70 -0.38
N ARG A 12 -9.59 8.41 -0.54
CA ARG A 12 -10.64 7.74 0.26
C ARG A 12 -10.11 6.67 1.20
N TYR A 13 -9.00 6.03 0.88
CA TYR A 13 -8.50 4.89 1.64
C TYR A 13 -7.04 5.05 2.04
N ARG A 14 -6.70 4.58 3.25
CA ARG A 14 -5.32 4.32 3.69
C ARG A 14 -5.11 2.82 3.87
N LEU A 15 -4.06 2.29 3.25
CA LEU A 15 -3.62 0.91 3.38
C LEU A 15 -2.19 0.87 3.91
N SER A 16 -1.93 0.14 5.00
CA SER A 16 -0.58 -0.11 5.53
C SER A 16 -0.28 -1.59 5.62
N LEU A 17 0.93 -1.97 5.23
CA LEU A 17 1.47 -3.32 5.35
C LEU A 17 2.78 -3.31 6.12
N TYR A 18 3.00 -4.35 6.92
CA TYR A 18 4.23 -4.55 7.67
C TYR A 18 5.00 -5.75 7.14
N GLU A 19 6.30 -5.62 6.97
CA GLU A 19 7.18 -6.70 6.55
C GLU A 19 7.16 -7.84 7.59
N GLY A 20 6.83 -9.05 7.15
CA GLY A 20 6.74 -10.24 8.01
C GLY A 20 5.44 -10.38 8.78
N ALA A 21 4.47 -9.48 8.61
CA ALA A 21 3.13 -9.62 9.16
C ALA A 21 2.17 -10.22 8.12
N ASP A 22 1.28 -11.11 8.56
CA ASP A 22 0.15 -11.61 7.76
C ASP A 22 -1.07 -10.67 7.83
N TRP A 23 -0.96 -9.62 8.66
CA TRP A 23 -2.00 -8.61 8.88
C TRP A 23 -1.53 -7.24 8.38
N GLY A 24 -2.51 -6.35 8.20
CA GLY A 24 -2.28 -4.97 7.79
C GLY A 24 -3.36 -4.05 8.34
N GLU A 25 -3.36 -2.83 7.82
CA GLU A 25 -4.35 -1.81 8.17
C GLU A 25 -5.05 -1.33 6.90
N LEU A 26 -6.37 -1.22 6.96
CA LEU A 26 -7.17 -0.59 5.91
C LEU A 26 -8.17 0.35 6.57
N TYR A 27 -8.17 1.62 6.18
CA TYR A 27 -9.08 2.64 6.70
C TYR A 27 -9.80 3.35 5.55
N ASP A 28 -11.10 3.59 5.71
CA ASP A 28 -11.90 4.46 4.82
C ASP A 28 -11.88 5.87 5.42
N LEU A 29 -11.05 6.75 4.87
CA LEU A 29 -10.86 8.13 5.32
C LEU A 29 -12.08 9.03 5.08
N GLU A 30 -12.98 8.63 4.19
CA GLU A 30 -14.22 9.37 3.90
C GLU A 30 -15.27 9.12 4.97
N SER A 31 -15.43 7.87 5.39
CA SER A 31 -16.40 7.44 6.41
C SER A 31 -15.84 7.54 7.82
N ASP A 32 -14.53 7.36 7.96
CA ASP A 32 -13.80 7.34 9.24
C ASP A 32 -12.49 8.14 9.12
N PRO A 33 -12.59 9.49 9.07
CA PRO A 33 -11.41 10.37 9.01
C PRO A 33 -10.52 10.28 10.27
N ALA A 34 -11.03 9.70 11.36
CA ALA A 34 -10.29 9.46 12.59
C ALA A 34 -9.52 8.12 12.58
N GLU A 35 -9.66 7.31 11.52
CA GLU A 35 -8.93 6.04 11.35
C GLU A 35 -9.08 5.09 12.56
N SER A 36 -10.27 5.11 13.16
CA SER A 36 -10.61 4.33 14.36
C SER A 36 -10.98 2.89 14.03
N HIS A 37 -11.41 2.61 12.78
CA HIS A 37 -11.88 1.28 12.38
C HIS A 37 -10.97 0.64 11.34
N ASN A 38 -10.17 -0.36 11.77
CA ASN A 38 -9.35 -1.15 10.84
C ASN A 38 -10.23 -2.17 10.09
N LEU A 39 -10.43 -1.94 8.81
CA LEU A 39 -11.24 -2.71 7.88
C LEU A 39 -10.45 -3.83 7.17
N TRP A 40 -9.22 -4.12 7.60
CA TRP A 40 -8.34 -5.11 6.94
C TRP A 40 -8.97 -6.51 6.86
N HIS A 41 -9.73 -6.91 7.88
CA HIS A 41 -10.39 -8.21 7.94
C HIS A 41 -11.84 -8.19 7.42
N GLU A 42 -12.34 -7.04 6.96
CA GLU A 42 -13.72 -6.93 6.50
C GLU A 42 -13.90 -7.60 5.13
N PRO A 43 -14.71 -8.68 5.03
CA PRO A 43 -14.86 -9.43 3.79
C PRO A 43 -15.56 -8.60 2.70
N ALA A 44 -16.43 -7.66 3.09
CA ALA A 44 -17.10 -6.74 2.17
C ALA A 44 -16.11 -5.83 1.42
N LEU A 45 -14.94 -5.57 2.00
CA LEU A 45 -13.90 -4.72 1.43
C LEU A 45 -12.73 -5.52 0.85
N ALA A 46 -12.86 -6.85 0.72
CA ALA A 46 -11.82 -7.67 0.13
C ALA A 46 -11.44 -7.23 -1.28
N GLY A 47 -12.42 -6.84 -2.12
CA GLY A 47 -12.18 -6.31 -3.46
C GLY A 47 -11.39 -5.00 -3.45
N VAL A 48 -11.79 -4.05 -2.59
CA VAL A 48 -11.10 -2.76 -2.41
C VAL A 48 -9.67 -2.99 -1.92
N ARG A 49 -9.47 -3.88 -0.96
CA ARG A 49 -8.15 -4.27 -0.47
C ARG A 49 -7.26 -4.80 -1.59
N GLN A 50 -7.77 -5.65 -2.48
CA GLN A 50 -7.01 -6.16 -3.62
C GLN A 50 -6.62 -5.05 -4.61
N GLU A 51 -7.54 -4.11 -4.89
CA GLU A 51 -7.25 -2.97 -5.76
C GLU A 51 -6.15 -2.08 -5.17
N LEU A 52 -6.24 -1.73 -3.90
CA LEU A 52 -5.25 -0.91 -3.20
C LEU A 52 -3.89 -1.60 -3.10
N LEU A 53 -3.87 -2.92 -2.86
CA LEU A 53 -2.63 -3.72 -2.90
C LEU A 53 -1.98 -3.65 -4.28
N HIS A 54 -2.77 -3.81 -5.34
CA HIS A 54 -2.28 -3.70 -6.70
C HIS A 54 -1.72 -2.30 -6.99
N GLN A 55 -2.44 -1.25 -6.61
CA GLN A 55 -1.95 0.13 -6.75
C GLN A 55 -0.67 0.38 -5.95
N LEU A 56 -0.55 -0.16 -4.74
CA LEU A 56 0.65 -0.05 -3.92
C LEU A 56 1.85 -0.69 -4.64
N VAL A 57 1.68 -1.89 -5.20
CA VAL A 57 2.73 -2.58 -5.96
C VAL A 57 3.14 -1.77 -7.18
N LEU A 58 2.19 -1.27 -7.98
CA LEU A 58 2.49 -0.42 -9.14
C LEU A 58 3.21 0.87 -8.75
N THR A 59 2.78 1.49 -7.65
CA THR A 59 3.42 2.69 -7.09
C THR A 59 4.85 2.37 -6.68
N MET A 60 5.10 1.24 -6.01
CA MET A 60 6.45 0.80 -5.63
C MET A 60 7.35 0.53 -6.83
N ILE A 61 6.81 -0.05 -7.90
CA ILE A 61 7.53 -0.24 -9.15
C ILE A 61 7.91 1.12 -9.75
N GLY A 62 6.97 2.07 -9.81
CA GLY A 62 7.25 3.42 -10.32
C GLY A 62 8.26 4.21 -9.49
N HIS A 63 8.33 3.97 -8.18
CA HIS A 63 9.32 4.58 -7.28
C HIS A 63 10.66 3.83 -7.23
N SER A 64 10.68 2.57 -7.68
CA SER A 64 11.93 1.83 -7.81
C SER A 64 12.59 2.34 -9.08
N ASP A 65 13.50 3.30 -8.89
CA ASP A 65 14.27 3.96 -9.93
C ASP A 65 14.60 2.96 -11.05
N ALA A 66 14.09 3.24 -12.24
CA ALA A 66 14.69 2.74 -13.45
C ALA A 66 16.09 3.36 -13.46
N SER A 67 17.05 2.69 -12.81
CA SER A 67 18.47 3.02 -12.88
C SER A 67 18.72 3.42 -14.33
N PRO A 68 19.27 4.61 -14.62
CA PRO A 68 19.60 4.96 -15.98
C PRO A 68 20.54 3.87 -16.46
N ASN A 69 20.04 2.98 -17.32
CA ASN A 69 20.87 2.00 -17.99
C ASN A 69 22.05 2.79 -18.52
N PRO A 70 23.31 2.49 -18.11
CA PRO A 70 24.43 3.14 -18.73
C PRO A 70 24.37 2.74 -20.20
N THR A 71 23.90 3.65 -21.04
CA THR A 71 24.10 3.60 -22.47
C THR A 71 25.59 3.92 -22.66
N ALA A 72 26.42 2.92 -22.39
CA ALA A 72 27.80 2.87 -22.82
C ALA A 72 27.88 1.70 -23.79
N LEU A 73 27.36 1.94 -25.00
CA LEU A 73 27.84 1.27 -26.19
C LEU A 73 29.34 1.54 -26.28
N ALA A 74 30.15 0.49 -26.24
CA ALA A 74 31.55 0.49 -26.62
C ALA A 74 31.79 -0.71 -27.55
#